data_AF-A0A382NW92-F1
#
_entry.id   AF-A0A382NW92-F1
#
_cell.length_a   1.000
_cell.length_b   1.000
_cell.length_c   1.000
_cell.angle_alpha   90.00
_cell.angle_beta   90.00
_cell.angle_gamma   90.00
#
_symmetry.space_group_name_H-M   'P 1'
#
loop_
_entity.id
_entity.type
_entity.pdbx_description
1 polymer ?
#
loop_
_entity_poly.entity_id
_entity_poly.type
_entity_poly.pdbx_seq_one_letter_code
_entity_poly.pdbx_strand_id
1 'polypeptide(L)' 'MNKINNINRRKFLEIFGCCTCSLMITSCTTAPITERKQLKLLPEHTLNRQAAQIYENVKRKTKLSTDKKQLQEIKDIG' A
#
# COMPACT_ATOMS: atom_id res chain seq x y z
N MET A 1 -19.41 -5.27 -19.46
CA MET A 1 -18.66 -6.04 -18.44
C MET A 1 -17.20 -6.04 -18.83
N ASN A 2 -16.38 -5.18 -18.22
CA ASN A 2 -14.95 -5.12 -18.54
C ASN A 2 -14.26 -6.37 -18.01
N LYS A 3 -13.65 -7.15 -18.92
CA LYS A 3 -12.75 -8.25 -18.61
C LYS A 3 -11.56 -7.67 -17.83
N ILE A 4 -11.51 -7.91 -16.53
CA ILE A 4 -10.33 -7.61 -15.73
C ILE A 4 -9.29 -8.68 -16.11
N ASN A 5 -8.34 -8.32 -16.96
CA ASN A 5 -7.21 -9.19 -17.30
C ASN A 5 -6.34 -9.35 -16.05
N ASN A 6 -6.42 -10.49 -15.38
CA ASN A 6 -5.57 -10.82 -14.24
C ASN A 6 -4.17 -11.21 -14.75
N ILE A 7 -3.29 -10.22 -14.88
CA ILE A 7 -1.92 -10.41 -15.35
C ILE A 7 -1.04 -10.77 -14.14
N ASN A 8 -0.30 -11.87 -14.25
CA ASN A 8 0.70 -12.24 -13.25
C ASN A 8 1.78 -11.16 -13.12
N ARG A 9 2.14 -10.79 -11.89
CA ARG A 9 3.19 -9.79 -11.59
C ARG A 9 4.48 -10.01 -12.42
N ARG A 10 4.90 -11.26 -12.60
CA ARG A 10 6.10 -11.61 -13.39
C ARG A 10 5.95 -11.21 -14.87
N LYS A 11 4.79 -11.51 -15.48
CA LYS A 11 4.47 -11.12 -16.87
C LYS A 11 4.33 -9.60 -17.03
N PHE A 12 3.77 -8.92 -16.02
CA PHE A 12 3.70 -7.46 -16.02
C PHE A 12 5.10 -6.83 -16.06
N LEU A 13 6.00 -7.28 -15.19
CA LEU A 13 7.37 -6.77 -15.14
C LEU A 13 8.18 -7.10 -16.40
N GLU A 14 7.92 -8.25 -17.04
CA GLU A 14 8.55 -8.66 -18.30
C GLU A 14 8.10 -7.77 -19.47
N ILE A 15 6.80 -7.47 -19.58
CA ILE A 15 6.25 -6.58 -20.61
C ILE A 15 6.76 -5.15 -20.44
N PHE A 16 6.75 -4.62 -19.21
CA PHE A 16 7.23 -3.27 -18.91
C PHE A 16 8.76 -3.15 -18.88
N GLY A 17 9.48 -4.27 -18.76
CA GLY A 17 10.94 -4.36 -18.72
C GLY A 17 11.61 -4.61 -20.08
N CYS A 18 10.88 -5.04 -21.11
CA CYS A 18 11.45 -5.39 -22.42
C CYS A 18 11.44 -4.21 -23.42
N CYS A 19 10.43 -3.34 -23.35
CA CYS A 19 10.44 -2.07 -24.08
C CYS A 19 11.27 -1.04 -23.30
N THR A 20 11.96 -0.15 -24.00
CA THR A 20 12.87 0.93 -23.51
C THR A 20 12.36 1.82 -22.35
N CYS A 21 11.14 1.60 -21.88
CA CYS A 21 10.52 2.19 -20.69
C CYS A 21 11.04 1.63 -19.35
N SER A 22 11.98 0.68 -19.31
CA SER A 22 12.60 0.21 -18.06
C SER A 22 13.33 1.32 -17.30
N LEU A 23 13.78 2.37 -18.01
CA LEU A 23 14.35 3.59 -17.43
C LEU A 23 13.34 4.43 -16.62
N MET A 24 12.04 4.26 -16.84
CA MET A 24 10.97 4.97 -16.11
C MET A 24 10.65 4.31 -14.75
N ILE A 25 11.08 3.06 -14.51
CA ILE A 25 10.78 2.29 -13.29
C ILE A 25 11.96 2.40 -12.29
N THR A 26 12.57 3.57 -12.18
CA THR A 26 13.68 3.83 -11.23
C THR A 26 13.22 4.16 -9.81
N SER A 27 11.94 4.00 -9.47
CA SER A 27 11.42 4.49 -8.20
C SER A 27 11.60 3.49 -7.05
N CYS A 28 12.80 2.94 -6.85
CA CYS A 28 13.15 2.27 -5.60
C CYS A 28 13.47 3.35 -4.56
N THR A 29 12.47 3.77 -3.79
CA THR A 29 12.66 4.75 -2.70
C THR A 29 12.64 4.04 -1.35
N THR A 30 13.41 4.56 -0.41
CA THR A 30 13.42 4.07 0.97
C THR A 30 12.11 4.45 1.66
N ALA A 31 11.38 3.45 2.16
CA ALA A 31 10.19 3.69 2.96
C ALA A 31 10.59 4.33 4.32
N PRO A 32 9.95 5.42 4.75
CA PRO A 32 10.40 6.20 5.92
C PRO A 32 10.26 5.48 7.26
N ILE A 33 9.48 4.41 7.35
CA ILE A 33 9.24 3.64 8.60
C ILE A 33 10.10 2.37 8.66
N THR A 34 10.30 1.70 7.53
CA THR A 34 10.93 0.37 7.51
C THR A 34 12.32 0.36 6.88
N GLU A 35 12.78 1.52 6.38
CA GLU A 35 14.04 1.71 5.63
C GLU A 35 14.24 0.76 4.43
N ARG A 36 13.19 0.02 4.05
CA ARG A 36 13.25 -0.88 2.90
C ARG A 36 13.16 -0.06 1.62
N LYS A 37 14.04 -0.38 0.65
CA LYS A 37 13.91 0.12 -0.72
C LYS A 37 12.74 -0.60 -1.38
N GLN A 38 11.64 0.11 -1.60
CA GLN A 38 10.45 -0.41 -2.25
C GLN A 38 10.17 0.39 -3.53
N LEU A 39 9.64 -0.30 -4.54
CA LEU A 39 9.12 0.36 -5.74
C LEU A 39 7.92 1.25 -5.36
N LYS A 40 8.10 2.56 -5.47
CA LYS A 40 7.11 3.59 -5.13
C LYS A 40 6.50 4.17 -6.40
N LEU A 41 5.35 3.62 -6.76
CA LEU A 41 4.55 4.06 -7.91
C LEU A 41 3.69 5.29 -7.57
N LEU A 42 3.27 5.41 -6.31
CA LEU A 42 2.43 6.49 -5.81
C LEU A 42 3.14 7.22 -4.66
N PRO A 43 2.98 8.54 -4.53
CA PRO A 43 3.60 9.29 -3.44
C PRO A 43 2.90 9.04 -2.09
N GLU A 44 3.66 9.08 -0.98
CA GLU A 44 3.12 8.78 0.38
C GLU A 44 1.91 9.62 0.72
N HIS A 45 1.93 10.93 0.42
CA HIS A 45 0.82 11.82 0.77
C HIS A 45 -0.50 11.39 0.11
N THR A 46 -0.44 10.84 -1.10
CA THR A 46 -1.62 10.35 -1.81
C THR A 46 -2.11 9.04 -1.20
N LEU A 47 -1.19 8.14 -0.84
CA LEU A 47 -1.51 6.89 -0.15
C LEU A 47 -2.14 7.16 1.23
N ASN A 48 -1.54 8.05 2.02
CA ASN A 48 -2.04 8.45 3.34
C ASN A 48 -3.42 9.14 3.25
N ARG A 49 -3.64 9.99 2.24
CA ARG A 49 -4.95 10.61 2.01
C ARG A 49 -6.03 9.55 1.74
N GLN A 50 -5.74 8.58 0.88
CA GLN A 50 -6.67 7.49 0.57
C GLN A 50 -6.89 6.58 1.79
N ALA A 51 -5.82 6.27 2.52
CA ALA A 51 -5.89 5.46 3.75
C ALA A 51 -6.79 6.12 4.80
N ALA A 52 -6.69 7.43 5.00
CA ALA A 52 -7.55 8.17 5.92
C ALA A 52 -9.04 8.11 5.52
N GLN A 53 -9.34 8.25 4.23
CA GLN A 53 -10.72 8.10 3.73
C GLN A 53 -11.27 6.70 3.95
N ILE A 54 -10.46 5.67 3.73
CA ILE A 54 -10.84 4.26 3.94
C ILE A 54 -11.02 3.98 5.44
N TYR A 55 -10.12 4.50 6.29
CA TYR A 55 -10.19 4.34 7.74
C TYR A 55 -11.53 4.81 8.31
N GLU A 56 -12.02 5.98 7.91
CA GLU A 56 -13.33 6.49 8.36
C GLU A 56 -14.50 5.60 7.88
N ASN A 57 -14.40 5.06 6.67
CA ASN A 57 -15.41 4.14 6.15
C ASN A 57 -15.43 2.81 6.89
N VAL A 58 -14.26 2.27 7.27
CA VAL A 58 -14.14 1.04 8.07
C VAL A 58 -14.66 1.29 9.48
N LYS A 59 -14.22 2.36 10.13
CA LYS A 59 -14.61 2.74 11.49
C LYS A 59 -16.13 2.85 11.67
N ARG A 60 -16.85 3.35 10.66
CA ARG A 60 -18.33 3.41 10.69
C ARG A 60 -19.00 2.03 10.55
N LYS A 61 -18.33 1.06 9.92
CA LYS A 61 -18.90 -0.26 9.61
C LYS A 61 -18.53 -1.33 10.64
N THR A 62 -17.42 -1.16 11.35
CA THR A 62 -16.90 -2.16 12.28
C THR A 62 -17.22 -1.81 13.72
N LYS A 63 -17.42 -2.84 14.56
CA LYS A 63 -17.53 -2.65 16.01
C LYS A 63 -16.14 -2.34 16.57
N LEU A 64 -16.03 -1.26 17.34
CA LEU A 64 -14.78 -0.89 18.02
C LEU A 64 -14.67 -1.68 19.33
N SER A 65 -13.47 -2.16 19.64
CA SER A 65 -13.19 -2.76 20.95
C SER A 65 -13.26 -1.69 22.02
N THR A 66 -13.90 -2.03 23.14
CA THR A 66 -14.00 -1.17 24.33
C THR A 66 -13.00 -1.57 25.43
N ASP A 67 -12.27 -2.68 25.24
CA ASP A 67 -11.28 -3.16 26.20
C ASP A 67 -10.02 -2.26 26.17
N LYS A 68 -9.85 -1.49 27.24
CA LYS A 68 -8.73 -0.56 27.41
C LYS A 68 -7.40 -1.28 27.65
N LYS A 69 -7.39 -2.46 28.28
CA LYS A 69 -6.16 -3.20 28.57
C LYS A 69 -5.60 -3.77 27.28
N GLN A 70 -6.45 -4.43 26.49
CA GLN A 70 -6.07 -4.97 25.20
C GLN A 70 -5.68 -3.86 24.22
N LEU A 71 -6.38 -2.72 24.24
CA LEU A 71 -6.01 -1.56 23.42
C LEU A 71 -4.63 -1.01 23.79
N GLN A 72 -4.27 -1.01 25.07
CA GLN A 72 -2.96 -0.55 25.53
C GLN A 72 -1.86 -1.52 25.08
N GLU A 73 -2.10 -2.82 25.23
CA GLU A 73 -1.17 -3.86 24.76
C GLU A 73 -0.90 -3.76 23.25
N ILE A 74 -1.94 -3.58 22.42
CA ILE A 74 -1.79 -3.39 20.97
C ILE A 74 -0.93 -2.16 20.65
N LYS A 75 -1.10 -1.06 21.38
CA LYS A 75 -0.30 0.16 21.17
C LYS A 75 1.15 0.00 21.59
N ASP A 76 1.39 -0.74 22.67
CA ASP A 76 2.73 -0.97 23.21
C ASP A 76 3.53 -1.94 22.31
N ILE A 77 2.86 -2.93 21.69
CA ILE A 77 3.48 -3.87 20.75
C ILE A 77 3.70 -3.23 19.37
N GLY A 78 2.73 -2.45 18.87
CA GLY A 78 2.79 -1.79 17.55
C GLY A 78 2.26 -2.64 16.41
#